data_AF-A0AAV4JSW6-F1
#
_entry.id   AF-A0AAV4JSW6-F1
#
_cell.length_a   1.000
_cell.length_b   1.000
_cell.length_c   1.000
_cell.angle_alpha   90.00
_cell.angle_beta   90.00
_cell.angle_gamma   90.00
#
_symmetry.space_group_name_H-M   'P 1'
#
loop_
_entity.id
_entity.type
_entity.pdbx_description
1 polymer ?
#
loop_
_entity_poly.entity_id
_entity_poly.type
_entity_poly.pdbx_seq_one_letter_code
_entity_poly.pdbx_strand_id
1 'polypeptide(L)'
;MDVLRPQLVWIGRRCYRKTALRDNSNYNPEDEDFYNADEVSDMTYCDEICDAGLDIEETTRGFRLKVPVANAYYKYIIGKKAETKRRLENETKTQIHVPKPGDKEEVIGMIY
;
A
#
# COMPACT_ATOMS: atom_id res chain seq x y z
N MET A 1 -24.84 21.00 5.59
CA MET A 1 -23.79 21.03 4.55
C MET A 1 -24.27 20.15 3.41
N ASP A 2 -24.60 20.72 2.25
CA ASP A 2 -25.02 19.95 1.07
C ASP A 2 -23.77 19.59 0.25
N VAL A 3 -23.42 18.31 0.25
CA VAL A 3 -22.17 17.80 -0.37
C VAL A 3 -22.22 17.92 -1.89
N LEU A 4 -23.41 17.89 -2.48
CA LEU A 4 -23.60 17.93 -3.94
C LEU A 4 -23.61 19.37 -4.50
N ARG A 5 -23.77 20.37 -3.63
CA ARG A 5 -23.78 21.80 -3.99
C ARG A 5 -23.06 22.65 -2.93
N PRO A 6 -21.73 22.53 -2.83
CA PRO A 6 -20.99 23.28 -1.83
C PRO A 6 -20.85 24.76 -2.20
N GLN A 7 -20.61 25.61 -1.21
CA GLN A 7 -20.27 27.02 -1.46
C GLN A 7 -18.91 27.12 -2.17
N LEU A 8 -18.79 28.03 -3.13
CA LEU A 8 -17.56 28.24 -3.91
C LEU A 8 -17.00 29.64 -3.66
N VAL A 9 -15.67 29.77 -3.66
CA VAL A 9 -14.94 31.03 -3.50
C VAL A 9 -13.92 31.17 -4.62
N TRP A 10 -13.87 32.35 -5.24
CA TRP A 10 -12.90 32.68 -6.28
C TRP A 10 -11.76 33.51 -5.69
N ILE A 11 -10.53 33.05 -5.88
CA ILE A 11 -9.31 33.77 -5.50
C ILE A 11 -8.45 33.91 -6.76
N GLY A 12 -8.34 35.13 -7.27
CA GLY A 12 -7.72 35.39 -8.56
C GLY A 12 -8.44 34.66 -9.70
N ARG A 13 -7.72 33.78 -10.42
CA ARG A 13 -8.23 32.94 -11.52
C ARG A 13 -8.59 31.50 -11.10
N ARG A 14 -8.58 31.19 -9.80
CA ARG A 14 -8.82 29.84 -9.28
C ARG A 14 -10.12 29.79 -8.47
N CYS A 15 -10.89 28.72 -8.65
CA CYS A 15 -12.16 28.48 -7.96
C CYS A 15 -11.98 27.35 -6.93
N TYR A 16 -12.38 27.62 -5.69
CA TYR A 16 -12.22 26.73 -4.56
C TYR A 16 -13.57 26.39 -3.92
N ARG A 17 -13.69 25.17 -3.40
CA ARG A 17 -14.81 24.78 -2.54
C ARG A 17 -14.57 25.32 -1.12
N LYS A 18 -15.49 26.15 -0.61
CA LYS A 18 -15.44 26.61 0.77
C LYS A 18 -15.87 25.47 1.71
N THR A 19 -14.91 24.96 2.47
CA THR A 19 -15.20 24.07 3.60
C THR A 19 -15.85 24.92 4.70
N ALA A 20 -17.04 24.55 5.14
CA ALA A 20 -17.66 25.17 6.31
C ALA A 20 -16.91 24.72 7.56
N LEU A 21 -15.76 25.34 7.84
CA LEU A 21 -15.19 25.31 9.17
C LEU A 21 -16.19 26.04 10.06
N ARG A 22 -16.49 25.48 11.24
CA ARG A 22 -17.20 26.24 12.27
C ARG A 22 -16.44 27.55 12.44
N ASP A 23 -17.12 28.69 12.36
CA ASP A 23 -16.52 29.99 12.69
C ASP A 23 -15.96 29.88 14.10
N ASN A 24 -14.69 29.54 14.21
CA ASN A 24 -13.97 29.66 15.44
C ASN A 24 -13.59 31.14 15.47
N SER A 25 -14.37 31.95 16.17
CA SER A 25 -14.16 33.40 16.30
C SER A 25 -12.81 33.81 16.91
N ASN A 26 -11.96 32.82 17.21
CA ASN A 26 -10.58 32.94 17.68
C ASN A 26 -9.53 32.77 16.57
N TYR A 27 -9.90 32.79 15.29
CA TYR A 27 -8.91 32.73 14.20
C TYR A 27 -8.22 34.09 14.05
N ASN A 28 -6.99 34.19 14.57
CA ASN A 28 -6.10 35.33 14.39
C ASN A 28 -5.09 35.00 13.27
N PRO A 29 -5.10 35.70 12.12
CA PRO A 29 -4.16 35.46 11.03
C PRO A 29 -2.68 35.69 11.40
N GLU A 30 -2.44 36.42 12.50
CA GLU A 30 -1.11 36.73 13.02
C GLU A 30 -0.53 35.60 13.89
N ASP A 31 -1.36 34.62 14.29
CA ASP A 31 -0.95 33.42 15.02
C ASP A 31 -0.53 32.28 14.06
N GLU A 32 -0.46 32.53 12.74
CA GLU A 32 0.23 31.64 11.80
C GLU A 32 1.75 31.79 12.04
N ASP A 33 2.23 31.17 13.13
CA ASP A 33 3.63 30.88 13.35
C ASP A 33 4.21 30.38 12.03
N PHE A 34 5.26 31.06 11.60
CA PHE A 34 6.09 30.83 10.42
C PHE A 34 6.38 29.33 10.24
N TYR A 35 5.48 28.61 9.60
CA TYR A 35 5.71 27.24 9.18
C TYR A 35 6.83 27.32 8.14
N ASN A 36 8.04 27.01 8.58
CA ASN A 36 9.21 26.87 7.73
C ASN A 36 8.85 25.88 6.60
N ALA A 37 8.55 26.42 5.41
CA ALA A 37 8.29 25.65 4.22
C ALA A 37 9.50 24.80 3.78
N ASP A 38 10.67 25.01 4.39
CA ASP A 38 11.91 24.28 4.15
C ASP A 38 12.01 22.99 4.99
N GLU A 39 11.23 22.86 6.07
CA GLU A 39 11.27 21.70 6.97
C GLU A 39 10.01 20.81 6.90
N VAL A 40 9.08 21.11 6.00
CA VAL A 40 8.13 20.12 5.51
C VAL A 40 8.85 19.27 4.48
N SER A 41 9.53 18.24 5.00
CA SER A 41 9.79 16.99 4.27
C SER A 41 8.69 16.80 3.27
N ASP A 42 9.06 16.79 1.99
CA ASP A 42 8.26 16.42 0.84
C ASP A 42 7.30 15.30 1.24
N MET A 43 6.09 15.67 1.67
CA MET A 43 4.95 14.78 1.81
C MET A 43 4.38 14.57 0.42
N THR A 44 5.26 14.33 -0.57
CA THR A 44 4.93 13.58 -1.76
C THR A 44 4.41 12.28 -1.22
N TYR A 45 3.08 12.14 -1.26
CA TYR A 45 2.35 10.88 -1.33
C TYR A 45 3.29 9.67 -1.25
N CYS A 46 3.75 9.34 -0.04
CA CYS A 46 4.50 8.13 0.19
C CYS A 46 3.44 7.06 0.10
N ASP A 47 3.16 6.59 -1.12
CA ASP A 47 2.80 5.20 -1.34
C ASP A 47 3.85 4.45 -0.54
N GLU A 48 3.47 4.00 0.66
CA GLU A 48 4.34 3.23 1.53
C GLU A 48 5.06 2.22 0.64
N ILE A 49 6.38 2.17 0.73
CA ILE A 49 7.19 1.23 -0.03
C ILE A 49 6.61 -0.16 0.26
N CYS A 50 5.75 -0.66 -0.63
CA CYS A 50 5.08 -1.97 -0.51
C CYS A 50 6.07 -3.14 -0.49
N ASP A 51 7.36 -2.83 -0.58
CA ASP A 51 8.51 -3.71 -0.71
C ASP A 51 9.46 -3.63 0.51
N ALA A 52 9.13 -2.84 1.55
CA ALA A 52 10.06 -2.47 2.64
C ALA A 52 10.42 -3.62 3.62
N GLY A 53 10.16 -4.88 3.26
CA GLY A 53 10.48 -6.05 4.09
C GLY A 53 10.44 -7.38 3.36
N LEU A 54 10.57 -7.38 2.03
CA LEU A 54 10.68 -8.61 1.25
C LEU A 54 12.15 -9.02 1.15
N ASP A 55 12.54 -10.06 1.89
CA ASP A 55 13.86 -10.66 1.81
C ASP A 55 14.00 -11.46 0.49
N ILE A 56 14.47 -10.78 -0.55
CA ILE A 56 14.82 -11.41 -1.83
C ILE A 56 16.24 -11.96 -1.74
N GLU A 57 16.38 -13.28 -1.77
CA GLU A 57 17.65 -13.99 -1.79
C GLU A 57 18.07 -14.27 -3.25
N GLU A 58 19.22 -13.74 -3.68
CA GLU A 58 19.81 -14.10 -4.97
C GLU A 58 20.40 -15.53 -4.89
N THR A 59 20.03 -16.37 -5.85
CA THR A 59 20.48 -17.76 -5.98
C THR A 59 21.26 -17.92 -7.27
N THR A 60 22.11 -18.95 -7.38
CA THR A 60 22.94 -19.23 -8.57
C THR A 60 22.18 -19.34 -9.90
N ARG A 61 20.85 -19.53 -9.87
CA ARG A 61 20.00 -19.69 -11.04
C ARG A 61 18.90 -18.63 -11.16
N GLY A 62 18.81 -17.67 -10.23
CA GLY A 62 17.74 -16.68 -10.22
C GLY A 62 17.47 -16.10 -8.83
N PHE A 63 16.21 -15.82 -8.51
CA PHE A 63 15.84 -15.15 -7.26
C PHE A 63 14.86 -15.98 -6.46
N ARG A 64 15.03 -15.98 -5.13
CA ARG A 64 14.11 -16.62 -4.19
C ARG A 64 13.48 -15.55 -3.31
N LEU A 65 12.16 -15.60 -3.18
CA LEU A 65 11.40 -14.75 -2.26
C LEU A 65 10.68 -15.61 -1.22
N LYS A 66 10.67 -15.14 0.03
CA LYS A 66 9.97 -15.75 1.16
C LYS A 66 8.84 -14.82 1.61
N VAL A 67 7.59 -15.27 1.44
CA VAL A 67 6.40 -14.48 1.82
C VAL A 67 5.70 -15.11 3.02
N PRO A 68 5.59 -14.43 4.17
CA PRO A 68 4.85 -14.94 5.31
C PRO A 68 3.34 -14.94 4.99
N VAL A 69 2.72 -16.12 5.04
CA VAL A 69 1.29 -16.27 4.75
C VAL A 69 0.68 -17.26 5.74
N ALA A 70 -0.40 -16.86 6.40
CA ALA A 70 -1.09 -17.72 7.36
C ALA A 70 -1.62 -19.01 6.70
N ASN A 71 -1.50 -20.13 7.40
CA ASN A 71 -1.85 -21.48 6.91
C ASN A 71 -3.29 -21.59 6.38
N ALA A 72 -4.22 -20.79 6.91
CA ALA A 72 -5.61 -20.74 6.46
C ALA A 72 -5.74 -20.38 4.97
N TYR A 73 -4.75 -19.68 4.40
CA TYR A 73 -4.76 -19.21 3.03
C TYR A 73 -4.14 -20.17 2.02
N TYR A 74 -3.38 -21.18 2.46
CA TYR A 74 -2.72 -22.14 1.57
C TYR A 74 -3.71 -22.86 0.66
N LYS A 75 -4.89 -23.20 1.17
CA LYS A 75 -5.96 -23.83 0.37
C LYS A 75 -6.43 -22.96 -0.79
N TYR A 76 -6.43 -21.64 -0.63
CA TYR A 76 -6.86 -20.70 -1.68
C TYR A 76 -5.76 -20.47 -2.72
N ILE A 77 -4.49 -20.46 -2.28
CA ILE A 77 -3.33 -20.32 -3.18
C ILE A 77 -3.17 -21.59 -4.03
N ILE A 78 -3.32 -22.78 -3.43
CA ILE A 78 -3.31 -24.05 -4.16
C ILE A 78 -4.53 -24.11 -5.09
N GLY A 79 -5.72 -23.80 -4.58
CA GLY A 79 -6.98 -23.91 -5.31
C GLY A 79 -7.42 -25.36 -5.52
N LYS A 80 -8.54 -25.55 -6.23
CA LYS A 80 -9.10 -26.88 -6.51
C LYS A 80 -8.11 -27.67 -7.39
N LYS A 81 -7.73 -28.89 -6.97
CA LYS A 81 -6.77 -29.74 -7.69
C LYS A 81 -5.44 -29.03 -8.04
N ALA A 82 -4.99 -28.08 -7.24
CA ALA A 82 -3.79 -27.27 -7.50
C ALA A 82 -3.84 -26.45 -8.81
N GLU A 83 -5.03 -26.22 -9.38
CA GLU A 83 -5.21 -25.52 -10.66
C GLU A 83 -4.74 -24.07 -10.56
N THR A 84 -5.11 -23.36 -9.49
CA THR A 84 -4.75 -21.96 -9.28
C THR A 84 -3.25 -21.79 -9.14
N LYS A 85 -2.60 -22.63 -8.31
CA LYS A 85 -1.14 -22.64 -8.19
C LYS A 85 -0.47 -22.87 -9.55
N ARG A 86 -0.87 -23.90 -10.30
CA ARG A 86 -0.26 -24.22 -11.60
C ARG A 86 -0.45 -23.09 -12.61
N ARG A 87 -1.62 -22.45 -12.60
CA ARG A 87 -1.89 -21.29 -13.44
C ARG A 87 -0.97 -20.13 -13.10
N LEU A 88 -0.81 -19.80 -11.81
CA LEU A 88 0.10 -18.76 -11.35
C LEU A 88 1.54 -19.08 -11.77
N GLU A 89 2.03 -20.29 -11.51
CA GLU A 89 3.37 -20.72 -11.92
C GLU A 89 3.62 -20.57 -13.42
N ASN A 90 2.61 -20.88 -14.25
CA ASN A 90 2.71 -20.73 -15.71
C ASN A 90 2.64 -19.27 -16.18
N GLU A 91 1.79 -18.44 -15.57
CA GLU A 91 1.60 -17.04 -15.94
C GLU A 91 2.81 -16.19 -15.53
N THR A 92 3.32 -16.38 -14.32
CA THR A 92 4.45 -15.61 -13.78
C THR A 92 5.80 -16.25 -14.09
N LYS A 93 5.81 -17.49 -14.61
CA LYS A 93 7.02 -18.31 -14.83
C LYS A 93 7.85 -18.50 -13.56
N THR A 94 7.19 -18.51 -12.40
CA THR A 94 7.84 -18.76 -11.10
C THR A 94 7.46 -20.14 -10.57
N GLN A 95 8.27 -20.74 -9.71
CA GLN A 95 7.89 -21.92 -8.92
C GLN A 95 7.41 -21.51 -7.54
N ILE A 96 6.23 -21.99 -7.11
CA ILE A 96 5.62 -21.66 -5.83
C ILE A 96 5.66 -22.87 -4.90
N HIS A 97 6.45 -22.80 -3.84
CA HIS A 97 6.55 -23.83 -2.82
C HIS A 97 5.68 -23.47 -1.60
N VAL A 98 4.66 -24.29 -1.35
CA VAL A 98 3.76 -24.15 -0.19
C VAL A 98 4.13 -25.22 0.85
N PRO A 99 4.45 -24.85 2.10
CA PRO A 99 4.81 -25.79 3.15
C PRO A 99 3.62 -26.66 3.57
N LYS A 100 3.89 -27.86 4.10
CA LYS A 100 2.84 -28.79 4.53
C LYS A 100 2.27 -28.36 5.88
N PRO A 101 0.99 -28.64 6.17
CA PRO A 101 0.40 -28.40 7.49
C PRO A 101 1.08 -29.30 8.53
N GLY A 102 2.10 -28.77 9.21
CA GLY A 102 2.97 -29.50 10.13
C GLY A 102 4.44 -29.02 10.10
N ASP A 103 4.85 -28.34 9.04
CA ASP A 103 6.14 -27.65 8.98
C ASP A 103 6.05 -26.31 9.73
N LYS A 104 7.10 -25.95 10.48
CA LYS A 104 7.15 -24.72 11.30
C LYS A 104 7.31 -23.44 10.47
N GLU A 105 7.52 -23.57 9.17
CA GLU A 105 7.72 -22.44 8.28
C GLU A 105 6.38 -22.04 7.68
N GLU A 106 5.82 -20.90 8.13
CA GLU A 106 4.61 -20.31 7.56
C GLU A 106 4.93 -19.39 6.36
N VAL A 107 5.88 -19.82 5.54
CA VAL A 107 6.50 -18.98 4.50
C VAL A 107 6.39 -19.66 3.15
N ILE A 108 5.80 -18.97 2.18
CA ILE A 108 5.72 -19.43 0.79
C ILE A 108 7.00 -19.01 0.08
N GLY A 109 7.67 -19.98 -0.54
CA GLY A 109 8.84 -19.75 -1.37
C GLY A 109 8.45 -19.53 -2.83
N MET A 110 8.87 -18.43 -3.43
CA MET A 110 8.80 -18.22 -4.88
C MET A 110 10.21 -18.23 -5.47
N ILE A 111 10.41 -18.94 -6.58
CA ILE A 111 11.68 -18.97 -7.31
C ILE A 111 11.43 -18.54 -8.74
N TYR A 112 12.18 -17.54 -9.21
CA TYR A 112 12.25 -17.13 -10.63
C TYR A 112 13.51 -17.69 -11.28
#